data_AF-A0A0C1MVZ3-F1
#
_entry.id   AF-A0A0C1MVZ3-F1
#
_cell.length_a   1.000
_cell.length_b   1.000
_cell.length_c   1.000
_cell.angle_alpha   90.00
_cell.angle_beta   90.00
_cell.angle_gamma   90.00
#
_symmetry.space_group_name_H-M   'P 1'
#
loop_
_entity.id
_entity.type
_entity.pdbx_description
1 polymer ?
#
loop_
_entity_poly.entity_id
_entity_poly.type
_entity_poly.pdbx_seq_one_letter_code
_entity_poly.pdbx_strand_id
1 'polypeptide(L)' 'MPTITLEGDANGAPHPDASTYAKKFSGKYAHRVINGGIGHNLPQEAPQEFTKAIVDVDSY' A
#
# COMPACT_ATOMS: atom_id res chain seq x y z
N MET A 1 -7.29 -8.38 -11.98
CA MET A 1 -5.95 -7.79 -12.13
C MET A 1 -5.21 -7.94 -10.80
N PRO A 2 -3.87 -8.06 -10.80
CA PRO A 2 -3.09 -8.05 -9.56
C PRO A 2 -3.16 -6.69 -8.85
N THR A 3 -3.02 -6.66 -7.52
CA THR A 3 -3.15 -5.43 -6.72
C THR A 3 -2.25 -5.47 -5.49
N ILE A 4 -1.56 -4.36 -5.22
CA ILE A 4 -0.89 -4.09 -3.95
C ILE A 4 -1.51 -2.83 -3.36
N THR A 5 -2.04 -2.89 -2.15
CA THR A 5 -2.42 -1.71 -1.37
C THR A 5 -1.31 -1.34 -0.41
N LEU A 6 -1.06 -0.05 -0.23
CA LEU A 6 -0.03 0.49 0.65
C LEU A 6 -0.67 1.41 1.69
N GLU A 7 -0.18 1.36 2.93
CA GLU A 7 -0.56 2.26 4.01
C GLU A 7 0.70 2.73 4.78
N GLY A 8 0.69 3.96 5.28
CA GLY A 8 1.77 4.50 6.11
C GLY A 8 1.52 4.23 7.60
N ASP A 9 2.55 3.85 8.35
CA ASP A 9 2.45 3.58 9.79
C ASP A 9 2.10 4.82 10.65
N ALA A 10 2.30 6.03 10.10
CA ALA A 10 1.99 7.31 10.73
C ALA A 10 0.98 8.13 9.92
N ASN A 11 0.17 7.49 9.06
CA ASN A 11 -0.90 8.19 8.34
C ASN A 11 -1.99 8.68 9.31
N GLY A 12 -1.99 9.99 9.56
CA GLY A 12 -2.97 10.68 10.42
C GLY A 12 -4.29 11.04 9.73
N ALA A 13 -4.43 10.81 8.42
CA ALA A 13 -5.69 11.01 7.71
C ALA A 13 -6.64 9.83 7.99
N PRO A 14 -7.98 10.01 7.88
CA PRO A 14 -8.91 8.89 8.00
C PRO A 14 -8.65 7.83 6.91
N HIS A 15 -8.42 6.58 7.32
CA HIS A 15 -8.25 5.44 6.42
C HIS A 15 -8.92 4.18 7.02
N PRO A 16 -9.49 3.30 6.18
CA PRO A 16 -10.09 2.06 6.63
C PRO A 16 -9.05 0.97 6.89
N ASP A 17 -9.31 0.09 7.86
CA ASP A 17 -8.50 -1.11 8.07
C ASP A 17 -8.48 -2.00 6.81
N ALA A 18 -7.31 -2.56 6.49
CA ALA A 18 -7.12 -3.33 5.27
C ALA A 18 -8.04 -4.55 5.13
N SER A 19 -8.43 -5.17 6.23
CA SER A 19 -9.34 -6.32 6.23
C SER A 19 -10.74 -5.98 5.69
N THR A 20 -11.15 -4.71 5.80
CA THR A 20 -12.48 -4.24 5.35
C THR A 20 -12.59 -4.15 3.82
N TYR A 21 -11.47 -4.02 3.12
CA TYR A 21 -11.44 -3.88 1.67
C TYR A 21 -10.65 -4.98 0.95
N ALA A 22 -9.86 -5.80 1.64
CA ALA A 22 -9.07 -6.86 1.03
C ALA A 22 -9.90 -7.78 0.12
N LYS A 23 -11.13 -8.13 0.56
CA LYS A 23 -12.05 -8.99 -0.21
C LYS A 23 -12.64 -8.33 -1.47
N LYS A 24 -12.42 -7.03 -1.68
CA LYS A 24 -12.84 -6.32 -2.89
C LYS A 24 -11.92 -6.61 -4.08
N PHE A 25 -10.73 -7.17 -3.84
CA PHE A 25 -9.79 -7.56 -4.88
C PHE A 25 -9.92 -9.08 -5.15
N SER A 26 -10.35 -9.45 -6.35
CA SER A 26 -10.58 -10.84 -6.75
C SER A 26 -9.37 -11.53 -7.39
N GLY A 27 -8.27 -10.80 -7.63
CA GLY A 27 -7.02 -11.31 -8.19
C GLY A 27 -5.92 -11.51 -7.14
N LYS A 28 -4.66 -11.72 -7.58
CA LYS A 28 -3.49 -11.70 -6.69
C LYS A 28 -3.46 -10.39 -5.90
N TYR A 29 -3.39 -10.49 -4.58
CA TYR A 29 -3.51 -9.36 -3.68
C TYR A 29 -2.44 -9.40 -2.60
N ALA A 30 -1.84 -8.25 -2.33
CA ALA A 30 -1.04 -8.00 -1.15
C ALA A 30 -1.42 -6.65 -0.51
N HIS A 31 -1.25 -6.57 0.80
CA HIS A 31 -1.31 -5.32 1.55
C HIS A 31 0.03 -5.10 2.24
N ARG A 32 0.57 -3.88 2.21
CA ARG A 32 1.84 -3.53 2.85
C ARG A 32 1.68 -2.28 3.68
N VAL A 33 2.16 -2.34 4.92
CA VAL A 33 2.34 -1.16 5.77
C VAL A 33 3.80 -0.74 5.64
N ILE A 34 4.03 0.52 5.30
CA ILE A 34 5.37 1.11 5.20
C ILE A 34 5.69 1.75 6.54
N ASN A 35 6.73 1.22 7.19
CA ASN A 35 7.18 1.70 8.49
C ASN A 35 8.22 2.82 8.35
N GLY A 36 8.38 3.62 9.40
CA GLY A 36 9.41 4.66 9.48
C GLY A 36 8.86 6.06 9.71
N GLY A 37 7.60 6.19 10.17
CA GLY A 37 6.94 7.47 10.33
C GLY A 37 6.38 8.01 9.03
N ILE A 38 5.90 7.13 8.14
CA ILE A 38 5.38 7.48 6.83
C ILE A 38 3.91 7.85 6.95
N GLY A 39 3.58 9.05 6.45
CA GLY A 39 2.25 9.61 6.47
C GLY A 39 1.41 9.24 5.25
N HIS A 40 0.57 10.18 4.85
CA HIS A 40 -0.46 9.97 3.85
C HIS A 40 0.07 9.94 2.42
N ASN A 41 1.23 10.54 2.15
CA ASN A 41 1.74 10.72 0.79
C ASN A 41 2.95 9.81 0.50
N LEU A 42 2.71 8.49 0.44
CA LEU A 42 3.76 7.50 0.21
C LEU A 42 4.65 7.76 -1.02
N PRO A 43 4.16 8.23 -2.19
CA PRO A 43 5.03 8.59 -3.31
C PRO A 43 6.10 9.64 -2.96
N GLN A 44 5.80 10.54 -2.03
CA GLN A 44 6.71 11.61 -1.60
C GLN A 44 7.54 11.21 -0.37
N GLU A 45 6.91 10.53 0.59
CA GLU A 45 7.50 10.23 1.90
C GLU A 45 8.35 8.95 1.89
N ALA A 46 8.00 7.98 1.04
CA ALA A 46 8.71 6.71 0.86
C ALA A 46 8.84 6.33 -0.63
N PRO A 47 9.49 7.17 -1.47
CA PRO A 47 9.50 6.99 -2.93
C PRO A 47 10.09 5.66 -3.38
N GLN A 48 11.07 5.10 -2.64
CA GLN A 48 11.68 3.81 -2.94
C GLN A 48 10.69 2.66 -2.73
N GLU A 49 9.99 2.64 -1.59
CA GLU A 49 8.99 1.62 -1.28
C GLU A 49 7.77 1.72 -2.21
N PHE A 50 7.36 2.94 -2.54
CA PHE A 50 6.31 3.19 -3.52
C PHE A 50 6.70 2.66 -4.91
N THR A 51 7.91 2.98 -5.39
CA THR A 51 8.41 2.49 -6.68
C THR A 51 8.56 0.97 -6.68
N LYS A 52 9.03 0.39 -5.58
CA LYS A 52 9.13 -1.06 -5.40
C LYS A 52 7.77 -1.74 -5.52
N ALA A 53 6.71 -1.16 -4.94
CA ALA A 53 5.37 -1.71 -5.06
C ALA A 53 4.84 -1.69 -6.51
N ILE A 54 5.18 -0.66 -7.29
CA ILE A 54 4.84 -0.59 -8.72
C ILE A 54 5.52 -1.73 -9.49
N VAL A 55 6.82 -1.93 -9.30
CA VAL A 55 7.56 -3.02 -9.96
C VAL A 55 7.04 -4.40 -9.52
N ASP A 56 6.79 -4.57 -8.23
CA ASP A 56 6.33 -5.85 -7.70
C ASP A 56 4.93 -6.21 -8.22
N VAL A 57 4.00 -5.25 -8.36
CA VAL A 57 2.64 -5.55 -8.88
C VAL A 57 2.65 -5.87 -10.38
N ASP A 58 3.57 -5.28 -11.15
CA ASP A 58 3.76 -5.61 -12.57
C ASP A 58 4.30 -7.04 -12.76
N SER A 59 5.07 -7.54 -11.78
CA SER A 59 5.63 -8.89 -11.80
C SER A 59 4.68 -10.02 -11.34
N TYR A 60 3.43 -9.69 -10.99
CA TYR A 60 2.44 -10.66 -10.51
C TYR A 60 1.77 -11.49 -11.59
#